data_AF-A0A2N9GCM9-F1
#
_entry.id   AF-A0A2N9GCM9-F1
#
_cell.length_a   1.000
_cell.length_b   1.000
_cell.length_c   1.000
_cell.angle_alpha   90.00
_cell.angle_beta   90.00
_cell.angle_gamma   90.00
#
_symmetry.space_group_name_H-M   'P 1'
#
loop_
_entity.id
_entity.type
_entity.pdbx_description
1 polymer ?
#
loop_
_entity_poly.entity_id
_entity_poly.type
_entity_poly.pdbx_seq_one_letter_code
_entity_poly.pdbx_strand_id
1 'polypeptide(L)'
;MWYNRLSEYLLKEGFENNPICPCVFIKKSESGFAIVAVYVDDLNLVGTPEELTKTADYLKNEFEMKDLGKTKFCLGLQIEHLPDGILIHQSTYTEKVLKHFHMDKAHPLSTPMVVRSLDVKKDPFRPQEVGEETLGPEVPYLSAIGALMYLANCTRPDIAFSVNLLARYSSAPTLRHWNGVKHVLRYLRGTTDMRLFYPNKSNPQLVGYADAGYLSDPHKGRSQTGYLFTCGDTAISWRSVKQTISATSSNHSEIIAIHEASRECVWLRSVIQHIREKCGLSSIKDNPTILYEDNAACITQIRGGYIKGDRTKHISPKFFYTHELQKSGDIDVKQIRSSENLVDIFTKSLPTTTFKKIVHSIGMRRLKDLLILNN
;
A
#
# COMPACT_ATOMS: atom_id res chain seq x y z
N MET A 1 -18.63 -23.75 -2.98
CA MET A 1 -18.88 -25.07 -2.37
C MET A 1 -17.76 -25.42 -1.38
N TRP A 2 -16.49 -25.42 -1.80
CA TRP A 2 -15.33 -25.64 -0.91
C TRP A 2 -15.27 -24.68 0.28
N TYR A 3 -15.32 -23.36 0.04
CA TYR A 3 -15.22 -22.36 1.12
C TYR A 3 -16.33 -22.51 2.16
N ASN A 4 -17.55 -22.81 1.73
CA ASN A 4 -18.68 -23.00 2.65
C ASN A 4 -18.44 -24.20 3.56
N ARG A 5 -17.95 -25.32 3.03
CA ARG A 5 -17.61 -26.50 3.83
C ARG A 5 -16.49 -26.21 4.83
N LEU A 6 -15.43 -25.53 4.39
CA LEU A 6 -14.34 -25.11 5.29
C LEU A 6 -14.85 -24.19 6.39
N SER A 7 -15.66 -23.19 6.04
CA SER A 7 -16.25 -22.25 6.99
C SER A 7 -17.12 -22.96 8.01
N GLU A 8 -18.02 -23.85 7.58
CA GLU A 8 -18.87 -24.63 8.49
C GLU A 8 -18.05 -25.48 9.46
N TYR A 9 -16.97 -26.11 8.96
CA TYR A 9 -16.09 -26.91 9.80
C TYR A 9 -15.31 -26.07 10.82
N LEU A 10 -14.69 -24.96 10.39
CA LEU A 10 -13.97 -24.07 11.30
C LEU A 10 -14.88 -23.46 12.37
N LEU A 11 -16.10 -23.06 12.00
CA LEU A 11 -17.09 -22.56 12.96
C LEU A 11 -17.48 -23.65 13.97
N LYS A 12 -17.64 -24.91 13.53
CA LYS A 12 -17.90 -26.05 14.42
C LYS A 12 -16.76 -26.30 15.40
N GLU A 13 -15.51 -26.13 14.95
CA GLU A 13 -14.31 -26.21 15.80
C GLU A 13 -14.11 -24.99 16.70
N GLY A 14 -15.07 -24.06 16.74
CA GLY A 14 -15.07 -22.90 17.63
C GLY A 14 -14.23 -21.72 17.15
N PHE A 15 -13.89 -21.68 15.86
CA PHE A 15 -13.41 -20.45 15.24
C PHE A 15 -14.58 -19.50 14.99
N GLU A 16 -14.26 -18.21 14.91
CA GLU A 16 -15.19 -17.17 14.51
C GLU A 16 -14.61 -16.37 13.35
N ASN A 17 -15.47 -15.92 12.44
CA ASN A 17 -15.12 -14.91 11.43
C ASN A 17 -16.05 -13.70 11.55
N ASN A 18 -15.71 -12.62 10.85
CA ASN A 18 -16.47 -11.38 10.85
C ASN A 18 -16.81 -10.97 9.42
N PRO A 19 -18.01 -10.40 9.15
CA PRO A 19 -18.37 -9.82 7.85
C PRO A 19 -17.33 -8.88 7.23
N ILE A 20 -16.50 -8.21 8.05
CA ILE A 20 -15.41 -7.32 7.62
C ILE A 20 -14.29 -8.12 6.92
N CYS A 21 -13.99 -9.33 7.39
CA CYS A 21 -12.96 -10.22 6.85
C CYS A 21 -13.45 -11.69 6.90
N PRO A 22 -14.38 -12.09 6.02
CA PRO A 22 -15.01 -13.41 6.10
C PRO A 22 -14.01 -14.57 5.95
N CYS A 23 -12.91 -14.35 5.22
CA CYS A 23 -11.85 -15.33 4.98
C CYS A 23 -10.83 -15.44 6.11
N VAL A 24 -11.00 -14.73 7.22
CA VAL A 24 -10.11 -14.79 8.39
C VAL A 24 -10.91 -15.36 9.56
N PHE A 25 -10.49 -16.52 10.02
CA PHE A 25 -11.09 -17.23 11.14
C PHE A 25 -10.16 -17.15 12.34
N ILE A 26 -10.68 -16.81 13.52
CA ILE A 26 -9.89 -16.61 14.73
C ILE A 26 -10.49 -17.43 15.86
N LYS A 27 -9.64 -18.13 16.60
CA LYS A 27 -9.99 -18.85 17.82
C LYS A 27 -9.01 -18.48 18.92
N LYS A 28 -9.55 -18.18 20.10
CA LYS A 28 -8.78 -18.01 21.34
C LYS A 28 -9.04 -19.20 22.26
N SER A 29 -8.00 -19.64 22.92
CA SER A 29 -8.04 -20.67 23.95
C SER A 29 -7.16 -20.27 25.14
N GLU A 30 -7.11 -21.11 26.17
CA GLU A 30 -6.24 -20.90 27.33
C GLU A 30 -4.75 -20.97 26.95
N SER A 31 -4.41 -21.79 25.96
CA SER A 31 -3.05 -21.99 25.41
C SER A 31 -2.64 -20.93 24.36
N GLY A 32 -3.54 -20.00 24.01
CA GLY A 32 -3.22 -18.86 23.15
C GLY A 32 -4.29 -18.58 22.10
N PHE A 33 -3.87 -18.47 20.83
CA PHE A 33 -4.78 -18.20 19.73
C PHE A 33 -4.30 -18.82 18.41
N ALA A 34 -5.24 -19.06 17.50
CA ALA A 34 -4.98 -19.39 16.11
C ALA A 34 -5.83 -18.52 15.18
N ILE A 35 -5.21 -18.12 14.07
CA ILE A 35 -5.82 -17.41 12.95
C ILE A 35 -5.64 -18.30 11.72
N VAL A 36 -6.73 -18.58 11.01
CA VAL A 36 -6.73 -19.24 9.71
C VAL A 36 -7.13 -18.20 8.67
N ALA A 37 -6.17 -17.80 7.82
CA ALA A 37 -6.42 -16.93 6.68
C ALA A 37 -6.56 -17.79 5.42
N VAL A 38 -7.72 -17.67 4.76
CA VAL A 38 -8.13 -18.50 3.63
C VAL A 38 -8.00 -17.73 2.32
N TYR A 39 -7.36 -18.32 1.31
CA TYR A 39 -7.37 -17.79 -0.04
C TYR A 39 -7.48 -18.89 -1.08
N VAL A 40 -8.61 -18.93 -1.80
CA VAL A 40 -8.94 -20.06 -2.69
C VAL A 40 -8.65 -21.35 -1.93
N ASP A 41 -7.75 -22.22 -2.36
CA ASP A 41 -7.48 -23.49 -1.68
C ASP A 41 -6.31 -23.44 -0.66
N ASP A 42 -5.63 -22.29 -0.54
CA ASP A 42 -4.49 -22.10 0.36
C ASP A 42 -4.93 -21.60 1.75
N LEU A 43 -4.34 -22.19 2.80
CA LEU A 43 -4.55 -21.81 4.19
C LEU A 43 -3.25 -21.33 4.84
N ASN A 44 -3.28 -20.15 5.43
CA ASN A 44 -2.18 -19.64 6.26
C ASN A 44 -2.59 -19.63 7.72
N LEU A 45 -1.75 -20.24 8.56
CA LEU A 45 -1.98 -20.32 10.00
C LEU A 45 -1.05 -19.34 10.72
N VAL A 46 -1.62 -18.52 11.62
CA VAL A 46 -0.87 -17.59 12.48
C VAL A 46 -1.35 -17.75 13.91
N GLY A 47 -0.47 -18.00 14.87
CA GLY A 47 -0.90 -18.31 16.23
C GLY A 47 0.22 -18.74 17.16
N THR A 48 -0.14 -19.17 18.36
CA THR A 48 0.79 -19.78 19.30
C THR A 48 1.14 -21.21 18.85
N PRO A 49 2.36 -21.71 19.11
CA PRO A 49 2.82 -23.00 18.59
C PRO A 49 1.88 -24.19 18.87
N GLU A 50 1.30 -24.22 20.07
CA GLU A 50 0.36 -25.26 20.48
C GLU A 50 -0.95 -25.19 19.67
N GLU A 51 -1.53 -23.99 19.53
CA GLU A 51 -2.78 -23.80 18.79
C GLU A 51 -2.59 -24.00 17.29
N LEU A 52 -1.42 -23.66 16.75
CA LEU A 52 -1.07 -23.97 15.36
C LEU A 52 -1.05 -25.47 15.10
N THR A 53 -0.47 -26.25 16.01
CA THR A 53 -0.40 -27.71 15.89
C THR A 53 -1.81 -28.31 15.94
N LYS A 54 -2.61 -27.96 16.94
CA LYS A 54 -4.01 -28.40 17.07
C LYS A 54 -4.83 -28.03 15.83
N THR A 55 -4.70 -26.80 15.36
CA THR A 55 -5.44 -26.30 14.19
C THR A 55 -5.06 -27.08 12.93
N ALA A 56 -3.77 -27.36 12.72
CA ALA A 56 -3.31 -28.17 11.60
C ALA A 56 -3.86 -29.61 11.67
N ASP A 57 -3.94 -30.20 12.87
CA ASP A 57 -4.49 -31.54 13.06
C ASP A 57 -5.99 -31.62 12.74
N TYR A 58 -6.79 -30.66 13.22
CA TYR A 58 -8.22 -30.59 12.87
C TYR A 58 -8.42 -30.46 11.35
N LEU A 59 -7.67 -29.58 10.70
CA LEU A 59 -7.77 -29.38 9.26
C LEU A 59 -7.36 -30.62 8.46
N LYS A 60 -6.29 -31.32 8.85
CA LYS A 60 -5.84 -32.56 8.19
C LYS A 60 -6.79 -33.74 8.40
N ASN A 61 -7.53 -33.75 9.51
CA ASN A 61 -8.51 -34.81 9.78
C ASN A 61 -9.75 -34.69 8.88
N GLU A 62 -10.14 -33.46 8.52
CA GLU A 62 -11.32 -33.20 7.69
C GLU A 62 -10.98 -33.06 6.20
N PHE A 63 -9.85 -32.46 5.86
CA PHE A 63 -9.48 -32.10 4.50
C PHE A 63 -8.20 -32.80 4.05
N GLU A 64 -8.21 -33.31 2.82
CA GLU A 64 -6.99 -33.76 2.16
C GLU A 64 -6.12 -32.53 1.86
N MET A 65 -5.02 -32.38 2.63
CA MET A 65 -4.13 -31.24 2.50
C MET A 65 -2.69 -31.58 2.84
N LYS A 66 -1.77 -30.74 2.34
CA LYS A 66 -0.34 -30.87 2.62
C LYS A 66 0.13 -29.72 3.49
N ASP A 67 0.83 -30.07 4.56
CA ASP A 67 1.57 -29.11 5.37
C ASP A 67 2.86 -28.70 4.65
N LEU A 68 2.99 -27.41 4.36
CA LEU A 68 4.18 -26.84 3.72
C LEU A 68 5.20 -26.30 4.73
N GLY A 69 4.94 -26.50 6.03
CA GLY A 69 5.73 -25.97 7.12
C GLY A 69 5.59 -24.45 7.27
N LYS A 70 6.61 -23.82 7.85
CA LYS A 70 6.64 -22.37 8.07
C LYS A 70 6.41 -21.61 6.76
N THR A 71 5.43 -20.71 6.72
CA THR A 71 5.05 -19.97 5.51
C THR A 71 6.24 -19.22 4.91
N LYS A 72 6.63 -19.65 3.70
CA LYS A 72 7.65 -18.99 2.85
C LYS A 72 7.03 -18.26 1.67
N PHE A 73 5.80 -18.63 1.29
CA PHE A 73 5.06 -18.05 0.18
C PHE A 73 3.60 -17.86 0.56
N CYS A 74 3.01 -16.72 0.21
CA CYS A 74 1.60 -16.41 0.42
C CYS A 74 1.14 -15.45 -0.68
N LEU A 75 0.13 -15.81 -1.49
CA LEU A 75 -0.42 -14.98 -2.58
C LEU A 75 0.63 -14.47 -3.58
N GLY A 76 1.63 -15.28 -3.89
CA GLY A 76 2.76 -14.89 -4.75
C GLY A 76 3.78 -13.95 -4.10
N LEU A 77 3.64 -13.67 -2.80
CA LEU A 77 4.61 -12.96 -1.98
C LEU A 77 5.56 -13.97 -1.33
N GLN A 78 6.81 -13.57 -1.15
CA GLN A 78 7.84 -14.33 -0.46
C GLN A 78 8.02 -13.78 0.95
N ILE A 79 8.07 -14.67 1.93
CA ILE A 79 8.20 -14.35 3.35
C ILE A 79 9.48 -14.98 3.87
N GLU A 80 10.42 -14.15 4.34
CA GLU A 80 11.62 -14.60 5.05
C GLU A 80 11.47 -14.26 6.53
N HIS A 81 11.76 -15.23 7.40
CA HIS A 81 11.65 -15.06 8.85
C HIS A 81 13.06 -14.88 9.43
N LEU A 82 13.30 -13.74 10.05
CA LEU A 82 14.55 -13.41 10.73
C LEU A 82 14.36 -13.44 12.26
N PRO A 83 15.45 -13.53 13.06
CA PRO A 83 15.35 -13.43 14.51
C PRO A 83 14.76 -12.08 14.99
N ASP A 84 14.97 -11.01 14.23
CA ASP A 84 14.60 -9.64 14.55
C ASP A 84 13.31 -9.16 13.84
N GLY A 85 12.74 -9.94 12.93
CA GLY A 85 11.51 -9.57 12.22
C GLY A 85 11.14 -10.48 11.05
N ILE A 86 10.21 -9.99 10.22
CA ILE A 86 9.75 -10.67 9.00
C ILE A 86 10.04 -9.78 7.80
N LEU A 87 10.53 -10.39 6.72
CA LEU A 87 10.70 -9.73 5.43
C LEU A 87 9.63 -10.19 4.45
N ILE A 88 8.99 -9.25 3.78
CA ILE A 88 8.04 -9.53 2.68
C ILE A 88 8.58 -8.92 1.39
N HIS A 89 8.62 -9.73 0.33
CA HIS A 89 9.19 -9.30 -0.96
C HIS A 89 8.69 -10.14 -2.14
N GLN A 90 9.03 -9.71 -3.35
CA GLN A 90 8.71 -10.40 -4.60
C GLN A 90 9.95 -10.46 -5.51
N SER A 91 11.12 -10.78 -4.96
CA SER A 91 12.40 -10.75 -5.70
C SER A 91 12.39 -11.71 -6.90
N THR A 92 11.88 -12.93 -6.72
CA THR A 92 11.78 -13.92 -7.81
C THR A 92 10.89 -13.41 -8.94
N TYR A 93 9.76 -12.79 -8.60
CA TYR A 93 8.86 -12.20 -9.59
C TYR A 93 9.50 -10.98 -10.26
N THR A 94 10.20 -10.12 -9.50
CA THR A 94 10.95 -8.98 -10.04
C THR A 94 11.97 -9.43 -11.08
N GLU A 95 12.75 -10.48 -10.80
CA GLU A 95 13.71 -11.05 -11.75
C GLU A 95 13.04 -11.64 -13.00
N LYS A 96 11.90 -12.32 -12.85
CA LYS A 96 11.11 -12.82 -13.98
C LYS A 96 10.62 -11.67 -14.87
N VAL A 97 10.10 -10.59 -14.26
CA VAL A 97 9.67 -9.38 -14.98
C VAL A 97 10.85 -8.75 -15.73
N LEU A 98 12.01 -8.61 -15.08
CA LEU A 98 13.20 -8.05 -15.72
C LEU A 98 13.67 -8.88 -16.91
N LYS A 99 13.72 -10.21 -16.79
CA LYS A 99 14.07 -11.11 -17.90
C LYS A 99 13.06 -11.05 -19.04
N HIS A 100 11.76 -11.05 -18.71
CA HIS A 100 10.68 -11.02 -19.70
C HIS A 100 10.74 -9.76 -20.58
N PHE A 101 11.14 -8.61 -20.02
CA PHE A 101 11.28 -7.37 -20.77
C PHE A 101 12.73 -7.06 -21.21
N HIS A 102 13.65 -8.03 -21.13
CA HIS A 102 15.07 -7.88 -21.49
C HIS A 102 15.81 -6.76 -20.73
N MET A 103 15.47 -6.55 -19.46
CA MET A 103 16.03 -5.53 -18.57
C MET A 103 16.88 -6.11 -17.43
N ASP A 104 17.12 -7.43 -17.41
CA ASP A 104 17.93 -8.14 -16.42
C ASP A 104 19.43 -7.78 -16.48
N LYS A 105 19.91 -7.29 -17.62
CA LYS A 105 21.28 -6.78 -17.80
C LYS A 105 21.36 -5.26 -17.89
N ALA A 106 20.26 -4.55 -17.66
CA ALA A 106 20.23 -3.10 -17.79
C ALA A 106 21.04 -2.41 -16.69
N HIS A 107 21.65 -1.26 -17.01
CA HIS A 107 22.34 -0.45 -16.02
C HIS A 107 21.33 0.07 -14.97
N PRO A 108 21.56 -0.16 -13.67
CA PRO A 108 20.60 0.21 -12.63
C PRO A 108 20.45 1.73 -12.46
N LEU A 109 19.30 2.18 -11.97
CA LEU A 109 19.04 3.58 -11.63
C LEU A 109 18.68 3.73 -10.14
N SER A 110 18.85 4.92 -9.59
CA SER A 110 18.65 5.18 -8.16
C SER A 110 17.23 5.57 -7.77
N THR A 111 16.40 5.97 -8.74
CA THR A 111 14.99 6.34 -8.58
C THR A 111 14.16 5.69 -9.69
N PRO A 112 12.86 5.45 -9.48
CA PRO A 112 11.98 4.85 -10.49
C PRO A 112 11.62 5.80 -11.63
N MET A 113 11.86 7.10 -11.44
CA MET A 113 11.51 8.14 -12.39
C MET A 113 12.41 9.36 -12.21
N VAL A 114 12.59 10.12 -13.29
CA VAL A 114 13.21 11.45 -13.25
C VAL A 114 12.34 12.45 -12.50
N VAL A 115 12.95 13.51 -11.94
CA VAL A 115 12.17 14.62 -11.40
C VAL A 115 11.41 15.30 -12.55
N ARG A 116 10.09 15.27 -12.47
CA ARG A 116 9.17 15.66 -13.52
C ARG A 116 8.87 17.15 -13.46
N SER A 117 8.89 17.81 -14.62
CA SER A 117 8.35 19.16 -14.77
C SER A 117 6.83 19.11 -14.91
N LEU A 118 6.12 19.99 -14.22
CA LEU A 118 4.67 20.19 -14.38
C LEU A 118 4.32 21.27 -15.42
N ASP A 119 5.32 21.86 -16.07
CA ASP A 119 5.11 22.65 -17.28
C ASP A 119 4.63 21.73 -18.40
N VAL A 120 3.44 22.00 -18.94
CA VAL A 120 2.77 21.21 -19.99
C VAL A 120 3.71 20.85 -21.15
N LYS A 121 4.57 21.79 -21.56
CA LYS A 121 5.49 21.59 -22.70
C LYS A 121 6.76 20.84 -22.32
N LYS A 122 7.14 20.84 -21.04
CA LYS A 122 8.38 20.22 -20.54
C LYS A 122 8.14 18.92 -19.78
N ASP A 123 6.89 18.48 -19.65
CA ASP A 123 6.57 17.20 -19.05
C ASP A 123 7.17 16.05 -19.90
N PRO A 124 8.15 15.28 -19.35
CA PRO A 124 8.80 14.18 -20.07
C PRO A 124 7.82 13.05 -20.44
N PHE A 125 6.67 12.98 -19.76
CA PHE A 125 5.64 11.96 -19.98
C PHE A 125 4.33 12.60 -20.45
N ARG A 126 4.40 13.68 -21.23
CA ARG A 126 3.21 14.30 -21.82
C ARG A 126 2.45 13.34 -22.75
N PRO A 127 1.12 13.48 -22.87
CA PRO A 127 0.32 12.71 -23.82
C PRO A 127 0.88 12.74 -25.24
N GLN A 128 0.44 11.79 -26.06
CA GLN A 128 0.74 11.78 -27.49
C GLN A 128 0.35 13.12 -28.12
N GLU A 129 1.24 13.67 -28.94
CA GLU A 129 1.00 14.87 -29.72
C GLU A 129 0.39 14.53 -31.09
N VAL A 130 -0.30 15.48 -31.71
CA VAL A 130 -0.87 15.28 -33.06
C VAL A 130 0.26 14.98 -34.05
N GLY A 131 0.14 13.85 -34.75
CA GLY A 131 1.16 13.39 -35.70
C GLY A 131 2.32 12.62 -35.06
N GLU A 132 2.34 12.45 -33.74
CA GLU A 132 3.31 11.57 -33.07
C GLU A 132 2.87 10.11 -33.19
N GLU A 133 3.82 9.24 -33.53
CA GLU A 133 3.62 7.80 -33.60
C GLU A 133 3.35 7.18 -32.21
N THR A 134 2.25 6.44 -32.11
CA THR A 134 1.98 5.56 -30.97
C THR A 134 2.68 4.23 -31.17
N LEU A 135 3.12 3.61 -30.07
CA LEU A 135 3.70 2.27 -30.11
C LEU A 135 2.62 1.25 -30.49
N GLY A 136 2.97 0.38 -31.42
CA GLY A 136 2.11 -0.72 -31.83
C GLY A 136 2.15 -1.90 -30.86
N PRO A 137 1.43 -2.98 -31.18
CA PRO A 137 1.33 -4.18 -30.32
C PRO A 137 2.67 -4.91 -30.13
N GLU A 138 3.67 -4.66 -30.97
CA GLU A 138 5.03 -5.19 -30.85
C GLU A 138 5.76 -4.72 -29.59
N VAL A 139 5.36 -3.57 -29.03
CA VAL A 139 5.86 -3.13 -27.72
C VAL A 139 4.85 -3.53 -26.64
N PRO A 140 5.20 -4.45 -25.73
CA PRO A 140 4.26 -5.00 -24.75
C PRO A 140 4.01 -4.03 -23.57
N TYR A 141 3.58 -2.80 -23.85
CA TYR A 141 3.42 -1.72 -22.87
C TYR A 141 2.41 -2.09 -21.77
N LEU A 142 1.21 -2.54 -22.16
CA LEU A 142 0.16 -2.96 -21.22
C LEU A 142 0.60 -4.12 -20.33
N SER A 143 1.30 -5.11 -20.91
CA SER A 143 1.87 -6.24 -20.17
C SER A 143 2.86 -5.75 -19.12
N ALA A 144 3.76 -4.81 -19.48
CA ALA A 144 4.71 -4.23 -18.54
C ALA A 144 4.04 -3.43 -17.43
N ILE A 145 3.02 -2.63 -17.75
CA ILE A 145 2.24 -1.90 -16.75
C ILE A 145 1.56 -2.88 -15.79
N GLY A 146 0.89 -3.93 -16.29
CA GLY A 146 0.26 -4.95 -15.45
C GLY A 146 1.26 -5.63 -14.52
N ALA A 147 2.42 -6.02 -15.06
CA ALA A 147 3.47 -6.65 -14.27
C ALA A 147 4.02 -5.75 -13.16
N LEU A 148 4.24 -4.46 -13.47
CA LEU A 148 4.71 -3.46 -12.53
C LEU A 148 3.64 -3.07 -11.49
N MET A 149 2.36 -3.04 -11.87
CA MET A 149 1.25 -2.75 -10.96
C MET A 149 1.14 -3.81 -9.87
N TYR A 150 1.37 -5.08 -10.19
CA TYR A 150 1.38 -6.14 -9.17
C TYR A 150 2.49 -5.91 -8.13
N LEU A 151 3.70 -5.59 -8.56
CA LEU A 151 4.78 -5.21 -7.64
C LEU A 151 4.40 -3.99 -6.80
N ALA A 152 3.91 -2.94 -7.46
CA ALA A 152 3.57 -1.66 -6.83
C ALA A 152 2.50 -1.78 -5.74
N ASN A 153 1.53 -2.68 -5.92
CA ASN A 153 0.42 -2.87 -5.00
C ASN A 153 0.71 -3.87 -3.87
N CYS A 154 1.75 -4.70 -4.01
CA CYS A 154 2.01 -5.78 -3.05
C CYS A 154 3.25 -5.57 -2.19
N THR A 155 4.39 -5.17 -2.78
CA THR A 155 5.68 -5.13 -2.05
C THR A 155 6.59 -3.96 -2.43
N ARG A 156 6.23 -3.18 -3.45
CA ARG A 156 7.03 -2.07 -3.98
C ARG A 156 6.25 -0.74 -3.93
N PRO A 157 5.88 -0.24 -2.73
CA PRO A 157 5.25 1.07 -2.60
C PRO A 157 6.07 2.19 -3.27
N ASP A 158 7.40 2.04 -3.27
CA ASP A 158 8.36 2.97 -3.83
C ASP A 158 8.24 3.21 -5.35
N ILE A 159 7.53 2.36 -6.10
CA ILE A 159 7.27 2.57 -7.54
C ILE A 159 5.82 2.99 -7.84
N ALA A 160 4.95 3.06 -6.82
CA ALA A 160 3.51 3.19 -7.01
C ALA A 160 3.11 4.44 -7.81
N PHE A 161 3.71 5.60 -7.50
CA PHE A 161 3.45 6.83 -8.26
C PHE A 161 3.89 6.71 -9.72
N SER A 162 5.11 6.25 -9.97
CA SER A 162 5.67 6.14 -11.32
C SER A 162 4.85 5.21 -12.20
N VAL A 163 4.44 4.06 -11.66
CA VAL A 163 3.60 3.09 -12.37
C VAL A 163 2.20 3.67 -12.61
N ASN A 164 1.59 4.32 -11.60
CA ASN A 164 0.27 4.95 -11.75
C ASN A 164 0.26 6.06 -12.81
N LEU A 165 1.33 6.86 -12.88
CA LEU A 165 1.48 7.89 -13.91
C LEU A 165 1.58 7.28 -15.31
N LEU A 166 2.45 6.30 -15.50
CA LEU A 166 2.68 5.66 -16.80
C LEU A 166 1.45 4.86 -17.28
N ALA A 167 0.70 4.25 -16.36
CA ALA A 167 -0.51 3.51 -16.69
C ALA A 167 -1.59 4.38 -17.38
N ARG A 168 -1.54 5.71 -17.24
CA ARG A 168 -2.50 6.64 -17.86
C ARG A 168 -2.44 6.67 -19.38
N TYR A 169 -1.29 6.27 -19.95
CA TYR A 169 -1.02 6.33 -21.38
C TYR A 169 -1.20 4.98 -22.08
N SER A 170 -1.77 4.01 -21.36
CA SER A 170 -2.00 2.63 -21.82
C SER A 170 -2.79 2.51 -23.14
N SER A 171 -3.64 3.48 -23.48
CA SER A 171 -4.43 3.46 -24.72
C SER A 171 -3.68 3.99 -25.93
N ALA A 172 -2.68 4.85 -25.73
CA ALA A 172 -1.90 5.49 -26.79
C ALA A 172 -0.46 5.76 -26.28
N PRO A 173 0.31 4.70 -25.94
CA PRO A 173 1.67 4.87 -25.45
C PRO A 173 2.56 5.34 -26.60
N THR A 174 3.62 6.09 -26.28
CA THR A 174 4.62 6.54 -27.26
C THR A 174 6.01 6.16 -26.74
N LEU A 175 7.06 6.37 -27.53
CA LEU A 175 8.41 5.98 -27.14
C LEU A 175 8.84 6.60 -25.79
N ARG A 176 8.39 7.82 -25.47
CA ARG A 176 8.68 8.46 -24.18
C ARG A 176 8.07 7.71 -23.00
N HIS A 177 6.85 7.20 -23.16
CA HIS A 177 6.16 6.40 -22.14
C HIS A 177 6.88 5.07 -21.92
N TRP A 178 7.29 4.41 -23.00
CA TRP A 178 8.06 3.16 -22.92
C TRP A 178 9.43 3.36 -22.27
N ASN A 179 10.12 4.47 -22.57
CA ASN A 179 11.35 4.83 -21.88
C ASN A 179 11.12 5.07 -20.38
N GLY A 180 9.97 5.61 -19.98
CA GLY A 180 9.54 5.69 -18.59
C GLY A 180 9.38 4.32 -17.93
N VAL A 181 8.73 3.36 -18.61
CA VAL A 181 8.61 1.97 -18.12
C VAL A 181 9.99 1.32 -17.97
N LYS A 182 10.87 1.48 -18.98
CA LYS A 182 12.26 1.01 -18.90
C LYS A 182 13.02 1.67 -17.75
N HIS A 183 12.76 2.92 -17.41
CA HIS A 183 13.36 3.58 -16.26
C HIS A 183 12.98 2.88 -14.95
N VAL A 184 11.68 2.58 -14.75
CA VAL A 184 11.20 1.81 -13.58
C VAL A 184 11.86 0.44 -13.53
N LEU A 185 11.97 -0.26 -14.66
CA LEU A 185 12.65 -1.56 -14.74
C LEU A 185 14.15 -1.46 -14.39
N ARG A 186 14.86 -0.41 -14.82
CA ARG A 186 16.26 -0.18 -14.41
C ARG A 186 16.39 0.08 -12.91
N TYR A 187 15.44 0.79 -12.32
CA TYR A 187 15.39 0.98 -10.87
C TYR A 187 15.15 -0.34 -10.13
N LEU A 188 14.18 -1.14 -10.59
CA LEU A 188 13.92 -2.49 -10.08
C LEU A 188 15.16 -3.39 -10.19
N ARG A 189 15.88 -3.33 -11.32
CA ARG A 189 17.13 -4.07 -11.49
C ARG A 189 18.17 -3.72 -10.43
N GLY A 190 18.27 -2.43 -10.10
CA GLY A 190 19.14 -1.95 -9.05
C GLY A 190 18.64 -2.22 -7.63
N THR A 191 17.42 -2.74 -7.44
CA THR A 191 16.71 -2.89 -6.16
C THR A 191 16.00 -4.24 -6.02
N THR A 192 16.49 -5.30 -6.69
CA THR A 192 15.87 -6.64 -6.64
C THR A 192 15.90 -7.25 -5.23
N ASP A 193 16.83 -6.81 -4.38
CA ASP A 193 17.00 -7.21 -2.99
C ASP A 193 16.25 -6.31 -1.99
N MET A 194 15.43 -5.37 -2.47
CA MET A 194 14.60 -4.52 -1.62
C MET A 194 13.39 -5.29 -1.07
N ARG A 195 13.11 -5.13 0.22
CA ARG A 195 12.06 -5.85 0.96
C ARG A 195 11.37 -4.92 1.95
N LEU A 196 10.12 -5.21 2.31
CA LEU A 196 9.47 -4.61 3.49
C LEU A 196 9.90 -5.39 4.73
N PHE A 197 10.43 -4.71 5.75
CA PHE A 197 10.91 -5.34 6.98
C PHE A 197 10.02 -4.98 8.17
N TYR A 198 9.35 -5.97 8.74
CA TYR A 198 8.48 -5.85 9.90
C TYR A 198 9.23 -6.31 11.16
N PRO A 199 9.78 -5.40 11.98
CA PRO A 199 10.55 -5.76 13.17
C PRO A 199 9.67 -6.34 14.29
N ASN A 200 10.20 -7.35 15.00
CA ASN A 200 9.54 -8.00 16.14
C ASN A 200 9.32 -7.04 17.33
N LYS A 201 10.22 -6.06 17.49
CA LYS A 201 10.17 -5.02 18.53
C LYS A 201 9.84 -3.68 17.89
N SER A 202 8.55 -3.36 17.79
CA SER A 202 8.07 -2.06 17.32
C SER A 202 6.81 -1.64 18.05
N ASN A 203 6.46 -0.36 17.93
CA ASN A 203 5.16 0.12 18.40
C ASN A 203 4.08 -0.33 17.40
N PRO A 204 3.16 -1.24 17.76
CA PRO A 204 2.16 -1.79 16.84
C PRO A 204 0.99 -0.81 16.61
N GLN A 205 1.26 0.49 16.64
CA GLN A 205 0.29 1.55 16.44
C GLN A 205 0.06 1.75 14.94
N LEU A 206 -1.21 1.78 14.56
CA LEU A 206 -1.60 2.21 13.22
C LEU A 206 -1.41 3.73 13.12
N VAL A 207 -0.64 4.16 12.12
CA VAL A 207 -0.43 5.58 11.82
C VAL A 207 -0.69 5.80 10.33
N GLY A 208 -1.54 6.77 10.01
CA GLY A 208 -1.86 7.16 8.66
C GLY A 208 -1.18 8.47 8.27
N TYR A 209 -0.97 8.64 6.97
CA TYR A 209 -0.51 9.86 6.34
C TYR A 209 -1.32 10.08 5.06
N ALA A 210 -1.63 11.34 4.75
CA ALA A 210 -2.24 11.74 3.48
C ALA A 210 -1.46 12.90 2.85
N ASP A 211 -1.57 13.03 1.53
CA ASP A 211 -1.05 14.16 0.74
C ASP A 211 -1.75 14.19 -0.63
N ALA A 212 -1.78 15.37 -1.26
CA ALA A 212 -2.23 15.55 -2.61
C ALA A 212 -1.25 16.35 -3.47
N GLY A 213 -0.82 15.75 -4.59
CA GLY A 213 -0.14 16.46 -5.66
C GLY A 213 -1.13 17.32 -6.46
N TYR A 214 -1.41 18.55 -6.01
CA TYR A 214 -2.33 19.48 -6.68
C TYR A 214 -1.92 19.73 -8.14
N LEU A 215 -2.87 19.54 -9.07
CA LEU A 215 -2.65 19.68 -10.53
C LEU A 215 -1.41 18.91 -11.06
N SER A 216 -1.06 17.80 -10.40
CA SER A 216 0.04 16.93 -10.84
C SER A 216 -0.19 16.29 -12.21
N ASP A 217 -1.41 16.28 -12.75
CA ASP A 217 -1.69 16.09 -14.17
C ASP A 217 -1.94 17.46 -14.83
N PRO A 218 -0.89 18.11 -15.38
CA PRO A 218 -1.01 19.46 -15.95
C PRO A 218 -1.79 19.48 -17.27
N HIS A 219 -2.01 18.32 -17.90
CA HIS A 219 -2.72 18.21 -19.18
C HIS A 219 -4.24 18.14 -19.01
N LYS A 220 -4.70 17.57 -17.88
CA LYS A 220 -6.13 17.42 -17.57
C LYS A 220 -6.57 18.22 -16.35
N GLY A 221 -5.66 18.96 -15.71
CA GLY A 221 -5.92 19.70 -14.48
C GLY A 221 -6.42 18.82 -13.35
N ARG A 222 -5.82 17.63 -13.18
CA ARG A 222 -6.19 16.67 -12.13
C ARG A 222 -5.08 16.54 -11.10
N SER A 223 -5.45 16.33 -9.86
CA SER A 223 -4.50 16.11 -8.76
C SER A 223 -4.23 14.62 -8.55
N GLN A 224 -3.20 14.31 -7.77
CA GLN A 224 -2.85 12.95 -7.36
C GLN A 224 -3.12 12.83 -5.87
N THR A 225 -3.92 11.86 -5.45
CA THR A 225 -4.06 11.49 -4.05
C THR A 225 -3.02 10.43 -3.71
N GLY A 226 -2.30 10.65 -2.61
CA GLY A 226 -1.49 9.66 -1.94
C GLY A 226 -2.01 9.39 -0.53
N TYR A 227 -1.86 8.16 -0.06
CA TYR A 227 -1.90 7.88 1.38
C TYR A 227 -0.97 6.71 1.72
N LEU A 228 -0.61 6.63 2.99
CA LEU A 228 0.21 5.58 3.58
C LEU A 228 -0.30 5.24 4.97
N PHE A 229 -0.42 3.96 5.28
CA PHE A 229 -0.61 3.46 6.62
C PHE A 229 0.56 2.57 7.01
N THR A 230 1.15 2.86 8.16
CA THR A 230 2.21 2.08 8.78
C THR A 230 1.71 1.41 10.05
N CYS A 231 2.23 0.22 10.34
CA CYS A 231 2.09 -0.46 11.62
C CYS A 231 3.45 -1.07 11.97
N GLY A 232 3.98 -0.79 13.16
CA GLY A 232 5.34 -1.20 13.51
C GLY A 232 6.40 -0.57 12.60
N ASP A 233 6.26 0.73 12.32
CA ASP A 233 7.17 1.54 11.50
C ASP A 233 7.31 1.09 10.02
N THR A 234 6.44 0.20 9.56
CA THR A 234 6.49 -0.38 8.22
C THR A 234 5.16 -0.24 7.50
N ALA A 235 5.20 0.06 6.20
CA ALA A 235 4.02 0.19 5.37
C ALA A 235 3.18 -1.11 5.37
N ILE A 236 1.87 -0.97 5.57
CA ILE A 236 0.90 -2.08 5.47
C ILE A 236 -0.21 -1.81 4.46
N SER A 237 -0.49 -0.53 4.16
CA SER A 237 -1.41 -0.12 3.10
C SER A 237 -0.94 1.21 2.53
N TRP A 238 -1.04 1.38 1.23
CA TRP A 238 -0.66 2.61 0.55
C TRP A 238 -1.44 2.77 -0.73
N ARG A 239 -1.50 4.00 -1.23
CA ARG A 239 -2.13 4.28 -2.51
C ARG A 239 -1.49 5.47 -3.19
N SER A 240 -1.41 5.39 -4.51
CA SER A 240 -1.16 6.51 -5.40
C SER A 240 -2.20 6.46 -6.51
N VAL A 241 -3.09 7.45 -6.56
CA VAL A 241 -4.19 7.47 -7.53
C VAL A 241 -4.49 8.87 -8.04
N LYS A 242 -4.77 8.99 -9.34
CA LYS A 242 -5.24 10.25 -9.92
C LYS A 242 -6.66 10.54 -9.46
N GLN A 243 -6.92 11.75 -8.98
CA GLN A 243 -8.26 12.18 -8.59
C GLN A 243 -9.19 12.21 -9.81
N THR A 244 -10.37 11.63 -9.63
CA THR A 244 -11.43 11.59 -10.66
C THR A 244 -12.22 12.89 -10.75
N ILE A 245 -12.09 13.77 -9.75
CA ILE A 245 -12.71 15.10 -9.67
C ILE A 245 -11.61 16.16 -9.78
N SER A 246 -11.92 17.29 -10.43
CA SER A 246 -10.97 18.40 -10.56
C SER A 246 -11.06 19.22 -9.28
N ALA A 247 -9.98 19.20 -8.50
CA ALA A 247 -9.84 20.08 -7.36
C ALA A 247 -9.67 21.52 -7.85
N THR A 248 -10.37 22.44 -7.20
CA THR A 248 -10.38 23.89 -7.49
C THR A 248 -9.28 24.65 -6.73
N SER A 249 -8.61 24.00 -5.78
CA SER A 249 -7.50 24.53 -4.99
C SER A 249 -6.69 23.38 -4.41
N SER A 250 -5.46 23.66 -3.96
CA SER A 250 -4.63 22.68 -3.23
C SER A 250 -5.36 22.15 -1.99
N ASN A 251 -5.97 23.04 -1.19
CA ASN A 251 -6.79 22.64 -0.05
C ASN A 251 -7.92 21.65 -0.42
N HIS A 252 -8.61 21.87 -1.55
CA HIS A 252 -9.65 20.95 -2.01
C HIS A 252 -9.06 19.59 -2.40
N SER A 253 -7.88 19.53 -3.03
CA SER A 253 -7.25 18.23 -3.30
C SER A 253 -6.79 17.51 -2.05
N GLU A 254 -6.31 18.23 -1.03
CA GLU A 254 -5.97 17.62 0.28
C GLU A 254 -7.19 17.05 0.98
N ILE A 255 -8.32 17.77 0.97
CA ILE A 255 -9.59 17.29 1.54
C ILE A 255 -10.03 15.98 0.86
N ILE A 256 -9.84 15.86 -0.46
CA ILE A 256 -10.12 14.61 -1.17
C ILE A 256 -9.14 13.51 -0.75
N ALA A 257 -7.84 13.83 -0.61
CA ALA A 257 -6.83 12.84 -0.24
C ALA A 257 -7.04 12.28 1.18
N ILE A 258 -7.25 13.15 2.16
CA ILE A 258 -7.49 12.72 3.54
C ILE A 258 -8.85 12.04 3.72
N HIS A 259 -9.86 12.38 2.90
CA HIS A 259 -11.12 11.63 2.85
C HIS A 259 -10.88 10.18 2.42
N GLU A 260 -10.12 9.96 1.34
CA GLU A 260 -9.79 8.61 0.88
C GLU A 260 -8.93 7.86 1.91
N ALA A 261 -7.95 8.53 2.54
CA ALA A 261 -7.18 7.95 3.63
C ALA A 261 -8.06 7.57 4.83
N SER A 262 -9.03 8.41 5.19
CA SER A 262 -9.94 8.15 6.32
C SER A 262 -10.81 6.91 6.08
N ARG A 263 -11.26 6.68 4.85
CA ARG A 263 -12.03 5.47 4.47
C ARG A 263 -11.19 4.20 4.64
N GLU A 264 -9.95 4.23 4.18
CA GLU A 264 -8.99 3.13 4.38
C GLU A 264 -8.70 2.92 5.87
N CYS A 265 -8.49 4.00 6.63
CA CYS A 265 -8.21 3.99 8.06
C CYS A 265 -9.30 3.26 8.85
N VAL A 266 -10.58 3.57 8.57
CA VAL A 266 -11.72 2.93 9.25
C VAL A 266 -11.70 1.43 9.02
N TRP A 267 -11.49 0.99 7.77
CA TRP A 267 -11.41 -0.44 7.45
C TRP A 267 -10.24 -1.11 8.17
N LEU A 268 -9.02 -0.56 8.05
CA LEU A 268 -7.83 -1.09 8.73
C LEU A 268 -8.02 -1.18 10.25
N ARG A 269 -8.56 -0.13 10.86
CA ARG A 269 -8.86 -0.09 12.31
C ARG A 269 -9.86 -1.18 12.68
N SER A 270 -10.92 -1.39 11.90
CA SER A 270 -11.87 -2.48 12.15
C SER A 270 -11.23 -3.87 12.08
N VAL A 271 -10.39 -4.13 11.06
CA VAL A 271 -9.68 -5.41 10.92
C VAL A 271 -8.71 -5.65 12.08
N ILE A 272 -7.87 -4.66 12.39
CA ILE A 272 -6.89 -4.75 13.47
C ILE A 272 -7.58 -4.92 14.82
N GLN A 273 -8.64 -4.17 15.08
CA GLN A 273 -9.42 -4.29 16.31
C GLN A 273 -9.99 -5.70 16.45
N HIS A 274 -10.62 -6.22 15.39
CA HIS A 274 -11.19 -7.57 15.38
C HIS A 274 -10.14 -8.63 15.68
N ILE A 275 -8.98 -8.58 15.00
CA ILE A 275 -7.87 -9.51 15.24
C ILE A 275 -7.39 -9.42 16.68
N ARG A 276 -7.14 -8.20 17.19
CA ARG A 276 -6.61 -8.01 18.55
C ARG A 276 -7.57 -8.49 19.61
N GLU A 277 -8.85 -8.10 19.55
CA GLU A 277 -9.86 -8.54 20.51
C GLU A 277 -10.02 -10.06 20.50
N LYS A 278 -10.14 -10.66 19.31
CA LYS A 278 -10.36 -12.11 19.18
C LYS A 278 -9.12 -12.93 19.52
N CYS A 279 -7.91 -12.38 19.38
CA CYS A 279 -6.68 -13.01 19.89
C CYS A 279 -6.45 -12.75 21.40
N GLY A 280 -7.29 -11.95 22.06
CA GLY A 280 -7.10 -11.59 23.47
C GLY A 280 -5.98 -10.58 23.73
N LEU A 281 -5.59 -9.82 22.71
CA LEU A 281 -4.63 -8.73 22.80
C LEU A 281 -5.34 -7.43 23.20
N SER A 282 -4.56 -6.42 23.62
CA SER A 282 -5.11 -5.12 24.00
C SER A 282 -5.88 -4.47 22.85
N SER A 283 -7.11 -4.05 23.15
CA SER A 283 -7.97 -3.27 22.24
C SER A 283 -7.31 -1.95 21.85
N ILE A 284 -7.55 -1.50 20.62
CA ILE A 284 -7.23 -0.14 20.15
C ILE A 284 -8.47 0.76 20.11
N LYS A 285 -9.64 0.29 20.56
CA LYS A 285 -10.93 1.00 20.45
C LYS A 285 -10.89 2.39 21.09
N ASP A 286 -10.23 2.50 22.24
CA ASP A 286 -10.20 3.72 23.05
C ASP A 286 -9.13 4.73 22.60
N ASN A 287 -8.31 4.38 21.61
CA ASN A 287 -7.27 5.26 21.10
C ASN A 287 -7.58 5.67 19.65
N PRO A 288 -7.69 6.98 19.34
CA PRO A 288 -7.84 7.45 17.97
C PRO A 288 -6.62 7.06 17.13
N THR A 289 -6.86 6.71 15.87
CA THR A 289 -5.78 6.50 14.90
C THR A 289 -5.25 7.86 14.46
N ILE A 290 -3.94 8.09 14.57
CA ILE A 290 -3.34 9.35 14.11
C ILE A 290 -3.31 9.35 12.58
N LEU A 291 -3.86 10.40 11.98
CA LEU A 291 -3.77 10.66 10.55
C LEU A 291 -3.05 11.98 10.31
N TYR A 292 -1.84 11.92 9.78
CA TYR A 292 -1.03 13.10 9.51
C TYR A 292 -1.42 13.78 8.20
N GLU A 293 -1.46 15.11 8.26
CA GLU A 293 -1.61 15.99 7.11
C GLU A 293 -0.66 17.19 7.27
N ASP A 294 -0.10 17.74 6.19
CA ASP A 294 0.80 18.89 6.22
C ASP A 294 0.12 20.23 5.86
N ASN A 295 -1.07 20.22 5.25
CA ASN A 295 -1.79 21.43 4.88
C ASN A 295 -2.65 21.96 6.04
N ALA A 296 -2.20 23.05 6.65
CA ALA A 296 -2.90 23.68 7.77
C ALA A 296 -4.36 24.08 7.44
N ALA A 297 -4.63 24.55 6.21
CA ALA A 297 -5.99 24.94 5.80
C ALA A 297 -6.93 23.72 5.72
N CYS A 298 -6.41 22.59 5.23
CA CYS A 298 -7.14 21.32 5.18
C CYS A 298 -7.52 20.88 6.59
N ILE A 299 -6.55 20.86 7.52
CA ILE A 299 -6.75 20.48 8.92
C ILE A 299 -7.79 21.37 9.60
N THR A 300 -7.68 22.69 9.43
CA THR A 300 -8.67 23.64 10.00
C THR A 300 -10.08 23.35 9.47
N GLN A 301 -10.23 23.09 8.17
CA GLN A 301 -11.53 22.81 7.57
C GLN A 301 -12.11 21.47 8.04
N ILE A 302 -11.29 20.44 8.21
CA ILE A 302 -11.75 19.14 8.70
C ILE A 302 -12.15 19.20 10.16
N ARG A 303 -11.45 19.99 10.98
CA ARG A 303 -11.85 20.24 12.39
C ARG A 303 -13.12 21.06 12.52
N GLY A 304 -13.37 22.00 11.62
CA GLY A 304 -14.61 22.78 11.58
C GLY A 304 -15.79 22.01 10.98
N GLY A 305 -15.52 20.99 10.16
CA GLY A 305 -16.52 20.30 9.35
C GLY A 305 -16.98 21.11 8.15
N TYR A 306 -17.99 20.60 7.44
CA TYR A 306 -18.58 21.31 6.32
C TYR A 306 -19.37 22.54 6.81
N ILE A 307 -18.78 23.72 6.62
CA ILE A 307 -19.44 25.01 6.83
C ILE A 307 -19.62 25.63 5.45
N LYS A 308 -20.87 25.86 5.04
CA LYS A 308 -21.18 26.45 3.72
C LYS A 308 -20.70 27.91 3.68
N GLY A 309 -19.65 28.17 2.92
CA GLY A 309 -19.13 29.50 2.63
C GLY A 309 -18.49 29.56 1.25
N ASP A 310 -18.03 30.72 0.79
CA ASP A 310 -17.51 30.86 -0.59
C ASP A 310 -16.37 29.91 -0.92
N ARG A 311 -15.52 29.60 0.06
CA ARG A 311 -14.36 28.70 -0.08
C ARG A 311 -14.70 27.21 -0.09
N THR A 312 -15.90 26.82 0.35
CA THR A 312 -16.27 25.41 0.59
C THR A 312 -17.57 25.01 -0.10
N LYS A 313 -18.42 25.96 -0.51
CA LYS A 313 -19.73 25.72 -1.15
C LYS A 313 -19.68 24.85 -2.42
N HIS A 314 -18.51 24.77 -3.05
CA HIS A 314 -18.24 23.98 -4.24
C HIS A 314 -17.65 22.59 -3.93
N ILE A 315 -17.30 22.32 -2.68
CA ILE A 315 -16.80 21.03 -2.20
C ILE A 315 -18.00 20.23 -1.69
N SER A 316 -18.13 18.98 -2.13
CA SER A 316 -19.22 18.11 -1.69
C SER A 316 -19.12 17.84 -0.17
N PRO A 317 -20.22 17.97 0.60
CA PRO A 317 -20.21 17.69 2.04
C PRO A 317 -19.69 16.31 2.42
N LYS A 318 -19.82 15.31 1.54
CA LYS A 318 -19.33 13.94 1.78
C LYS A 318 -17.83 13.87 2.06
N PHE A 319 -17.04 14.81 1.52
CA PHE A 319 -15.59 14.84 1.74
C PHE A 319 -15.22 15.27 3.16
N PHE A 320 -16.19 15.80 3.92
CA PHE A 320 -16.01 16.16 5.32
C PHE A 320 -16.39 15.01 6.27
N TYR A 321 -16.62 13.78 5.77
CA TYR A 321 -16.81 12.59 6.62
C TYR A 321 -15.68 12.40 7.66
N THR A 322 -14.45 12.80 7.33
CA THR A 322 -13.32 12.79 8.28
C THR A 322 -13.60 13.61 9.55
N HIS A 323 -14.40 14.68 9.46
CA HIS A 323 -14.84 15.45 10.63
C HIS A 323 -15.67 14.61 11.59
N GLU A 324 -16.57 13.78 11.06
CA GLU A 324 -17.42 12.90 11.87
C GLU A 324 -16.57 11.87 12.62
N LEU A 325 -15.55 11.32 11.95
CA LEU A 325 -14.59 10.39 12.56
C LEU A 325 -13.72 11.03 13.65
N GLN A 326 -13.37 12.32 13.51
CA GLN A 326 -12.70 13.05 14.58
C GLN A 326 -13.63 13.27 15.78
N LYS A 327 -14.91 13.62 15.51
CA LYS A 327 -15.90 13.82 16.58
C LYS A 327 -16.22 12.53 17.34
N SER A 328 -16.22 11.38 16.67
CA SER A 328 -16.40 10.07 17.32
C SER A 328 -15.15 9.56 18.04
N GLY A 329 -13.99 10.21 17.86
CA GLY A 329 -12.72 9.79 18.45
C GLY A 329 -12.09 8.57 17.73
N ASP A 330 -12.52 8.25 16.51
CA ASP A 330 -11.93 7.16 15.73
C ASP A 330 -10.59 7.56 15.09
N ILE A 331 -10.46 8.83 14.70
CA ILE A 331 -9.27 9.40 14.06
C ILE A 331 -8.89 10.71 14.75
N ASP A 332 -7.59 10.98 14.85
CA ASP A 332 -7.05 12.27 15.28
C ASP A 332 -6.16 12.85 14.16
N VAL A 333 -6.63 13.92 13.51
CA VAL A 333 -5.88 14.57 12.42
C VAL A 333 -4.87 15.55 13.00
N LYS A 334 -3.59 15.23 12.77
CA LYS A 334 -2.44 16.01 13.26
C LYS A 334 -1.67 16.64 12.13
N GLN A 335 -1.16 17.84 12.40
CA GLN A 335 -0.25 18.51 11.48
C GLN A 335 1.13 17.83 11.52
N ILE A 336 1.73 17.63 10.35
CA ILE A 336 3.14 17.27 10.18
C ILE A 336 3.85 18.30 9.31
N ARG A 337 5.19 18.34 9.39
CA ARG A 337 5.98 19.14 8.45
C ARG A 337 5.99 18.46 7.08
N SER A 338 5.86 19.21 5.99
CA SER A 338 5.93 18.65 4.63
C SER A 338 7.21 17.85 4.37
N SER A 339 8.35 18.25 4.93
CA SER A 339 9.62 17.52 4.82
C SER A 339 9.67 16.16 5.54
N GLU A 340 8.66 15.90 6.38
CA GLU A 340 8.48 14.68 7.16
C GLU A 340 7.26 13.87 6.68
N ASN A 341 6.47 14.40 5.74
CA ASN A 341 5.35 13.68 5.15
C ASN A 341 5.88 12.56 4.24
N LEU A 342 5.60 11.32 4.62
CA LEU A 342 6.04 10.12 3.89
C LEU A 342 5.29 9.93 2.56
N VAL A 343 4.18 10.65 2.36
CA VAL A 343 3.26 10.42 1.23
C VAL A 343 3.70 11.12 -0.05
N ASP A 344 4.68 12.02 0.06
CA ASP A 344 5.31 12.71 -1.08
C ASP A 344 5.75 11.73 -2.20
N ILE A 345 6.19 10.52 -1.83
CA ILE A 345 6.59 9.47 -2.79
C ILE A 345 5.41 8.95 -3.65
N PHE A 346 4.17 9.11 -3.17
CA PHE A 346 2.95 8.68 -3.84
C PHE A 346 2.29 9.79 -4.65
N THR A 347 2.69 11.05 -4.50
CA THR A 347 2.05 12.20 -5.18
C THR A 347 2.92 12.83 -6.25
N LYS A 348 4.25 12.70 -6.15
CA LYS A 348 5.21 13.34 -7.06
C LYS A 348 6.51 12.54 -7.22
N SER A 349 7.24 12.85 -8.28
CA SER A 349 8.62 12.39 -8.46
C SER A 349 9.57 13.18 -7.56
N LEU A 350 10.47 12.50 -6.85
CA LEU A 350 11.35 13.12 -5.85
C LEU A 350 12.83 13.09 -6.25
N PRO A 351 13.64 14.06 -5.79
CA PRO A 351 15.08 13.96 -5.84
C PRO A 351 15.59 12.71 -5.12
N THR A 352 16.70 12.13 -5.60
CA THR A 352 17.24 10.86 -5.12
C THR A 352 17.42 10.78 -3.60
N THR A 353 17.90 11.87 -2.97
CA THR A 353 18.15 11.93 -1.52
C THR A 353 16.84 11.80 -0.73
N THR A 354 15.83 12.62 -1.06
CA THR A 354 14.50 12.57 -0.44
C THR A 354 13.81 11.25 -0.70
N PHE A 355 13.86 10.75 -1.94
CA PHE A 355 13.29 9.47 -2.31
C PHE A 355 13.85 8.32 -1.45
N LYS A 356 15.18 8.20 -1.35
CA LYS A 356 15.82 7.16 -0.53
C LYS A 356 15.48 7.28 0.95
N LYS A 357 15.41 8.51 1.47
CA LYS A 357 15.00 8.76 2.86
C LYS A 357 13.59 8.22 3.11
N ILE A 358 12.62 8.57 2.27
CA ILE A 358 11.23 8.12 2.43
C ILE A 358 11.13 6.60 2.25
N VAL A 359 11.79 6.01 1.24
CA VAL A 359 11.83 4.54 1.06
C VAL A 359 12.29 3.83 2.33
N HIS A 360 13.32 4.35 2.99
CA HIS A 360 13.76 3.83 4.28
C HIS A 360 12.71 4.09 5.40
N SER A 361 12.15 5.29 5.47
CA SER A 361 11.15 5.63 6.50
C SER A 361 9.84 4.83 6.40
N ILE A 362 9.47 4.32 5.22
CA ILE A 362 8.27 3.46 5.05
C ILE A 362 8.55 1.96 5.32
N GLY A 363 9.72 1.64 5.87
CA GLY A 363 10.10 0.29 6.27
C GLY A 363 10.71 -0.58 5.15
N MET A 364 11.05 -0.01 3.99
CA MET A 364 11.78 -0.75 2.98
C MET A 364 13.28 -0.82 3.30
N ARG A 365 13.86 -2.01 3.19
CA ARG A 365 15.27 -2.30 3.50
C ARG A 365 15.89 -3.13 2.38
N ARG A 366 17.17 -2.90 2.12
CA ARG A 366 17.98 -3.84 1.33
C ARG A 366 18.37 -4.99 2.24
N LEU A 367 18.38 -6.22 1.72
CA LEU A 367 18.83 -7.38 2.50
C LEU A 367 20.26 -7.20 3.03
N LYS A 368 21.16 -6.67 2.20
CA LYS A 368 22.55 -6.41 2.62
C LYS A 368 22.68 -5.46 3.81
N ASP A 369 21.74 -4.51 3.97
CA ASP A 369 21.80 -3.53 5.06
C ASP A 369 21.35 -4.18 6.39
N LEU A 370 20.51 -5.21 6.33
CA LEU A 370 20.03 -5.96 7.50
C LEU A 370 21.04 -6.99 8.00
N LEU A 371 21.84 -7.57 7.09
CA LEU A 371 22.87 -8.54 7.46
C LEU A 371 24.08 -7.90 8.15
N ILE A 372 24.35 -6.61 7.89
CA ILE A 372 25.46 -5.87 8.52
C ILE A 372 25.16 -5.49 9.98
N LEU A 373 23.89 -5.36 10.36
CA LEU A 373 23.48 -5.03 11.74
C LEU A 373 23.52 -6.25 12.69
N ASN A 374 23.65 -7.46 12.12
CA ASN A 374 23.60 -8.73 12.85
C ASN A 374 24.96 -9.43 12.95
N ASN A 375 26.04 -8.79 12.49
CA ASN A 375 27.44 -9.14 12.74
C ASN A 375 28.09 -8.04 13.58
#